data_AF-A0A0C9VA60-F1
#
_entry.id   AF-A0A0C9VA60-F1
#
_cell.length_a   1.000
_cell.length_b   1.000
_cell.length_c   1.000
_cell.angle_alpha   90.00
_cell.angle_beta   90.00
_cell.angle_gamma   90.00
#
_symmetry.space_group_name_H-M   'P 1'
#
loop_
_entity.id
_entity.type
_entity.pdbx_description
1 polymer ?
#
loop_
_entity_poly.entity_id
_entity_poly.type
_entity_poly.pdbx_seq_one_letter_code
_entity_poly.pdbx_strand_id
1 'polypeptide(L)'
;MIMTPFTTLFITFMSLFALVASLPLSARLQARDVFVPPVLYPHAGTVWYVGQYHNVTWETKDAPVNITNSKGMIYLRNNGLIEMNEELASGFNILDGRVEVHVPNVPAGNNYSIVLFGDSGNYSPIFTILA
;
A
#
# COMPACT_ATOMS: atom_id res chain seq x y z
N MET A 1 -34.09 17.74 -57.47
CA MET A 1 -32.64 17.96 -57.55
C MET A 1 -31.98 16.59 -57.45
N ILE A 2 -31.55 16.05 -58.59
CA ILE A 2 -31.05 14.67 -58.72
C ILE A 2 -29.55 14.71 -58.44
N MET A 3 -29.08 14.05 -57.38
CA MET A 3 -27.65 13.88 -57.15
C MET A 3 -27.07 13.01 -58.27
N THR A 4 -26.09 13.53 -58.99
CA THR A 4 -25.41 12.80 -60.07
C THR A 4 -24.61 11.61 -59.49
N PRO A 5 -24.50 10.49 -60.21
CA PRO A 5 -23.86 9.26 -59.72
C PRO A 5 -22.37 9.42 -59.38
N PHE A 6 -21.75 10.51 -59.84
CA PHE A 6 -20.35 10.84 -59.56
C PHE A 6 -20.13 11.39 -58.15
N THR A 7 -21.12 12.09 -57.59
CA THR A 7 -21.03 12.70 -56.25
C THR A 7 -21.29 11.69 -55.14
N THR A 8 -22.11 10.67 -55.40
CA THR A 8 -22.34 9.55 -54.47
C THR A 8 -21.14 8.61 -54.37
N LEU A 9 -20.42 8.36 -55.48
CA LEU A 9 -19.24 7.50 -55.48
C LEU A 9 -18.07 8.09 -54.68
N PHE A 10 -17.93 9.42 -54.70
CA PHE A 10 -16.86 10.14 -54.00
C PHE A 10 -17.03 10.11 -52.47
N ILE A 11 -18.28 10.16 -51.98
CA ILE A 11 -18.59 10.11 -50.54
C ILE A 11 -18.41 8.69 -49.98
N THR A 12 -18.72 7.65 -50.77
CA THR A 12 -18.55 6.26 -50.34
C THR A 12 -17.09 5.80 -50.26
N PHE A 13 -16.16 6.45 -50.96
CA PHE A 13 -14.74 6.08 -50.92
C PHE A 13 -13.98 6.70 -49.72
N MET A 14 -14.50 7.81 -49.16
CA MET A 14 -13.87 8.51 -48.04
C MET A 14 -14.18 7.89 -46.66
N SER A 15 -15.19 7.01 -46.57
CA SER A 15 -15.57 6.34 -45.31
C SER A 15 -14.78 5.05 -45.01
N LEU A 16 -13.86 4.63 -45.90
CA LEU A 16 -13.13 3.36 -45.75
C LEU A 16 -11.83 3.43 -44.91
N PHE A 17 -11.44 4.60 -44.38
CA PHE A 17 -10.16 4.76 -43.68
C PHE A 17 -10.25 5.27 -42.25
N ALA A 18 -11.21 4.75 -41.47
CA ALA A 18 -11.22 4.96 -40.01
C ALA A 18 -11.32 3.63 -39.24
N LEU A 19 -10.50 2.63 -39.61
CA LEU A 19 -10.22 1.53 -38.70
C LEU A 19 -8.97 1.89 -37.87
N VAL A 20 -9.17 2.71 -36.83
CA VAL A 20 -8.16 2.83 -35.77
C VAL A 20 -8.25 1.52 -34.99
N ALA A 21 -7.40 0.56 -35.34
CA ALA A 21 -7.20 -0.63 -34.52
C ALA A 21 -6.54 -0.19 -33.21
N SER A 22 -7.35 0.03 -32.17
CA SER A 22 -6.85 0.11 -30.80
C SER A 22 -6.35 -1.28 -30.41
N LEU A 23 -5.08 -1.57 -30.71
CA LEU A 23 -4.42 -2.74 -30.16
C LEU A 23 -4.59 -2.68 -28.63
N PRO A 24 -5.26 -3.66 -27.99
CA PRO A 24 -5.26 -3.70 -26.55
C PRO A 24 -3.80 -3.90 -26.16
N LEU A 25 -3.23 -2.93 -25.44
CA LEU A 25 -1.90 -3.01 -24.84
C LEU A 25 -1.92 -4.01 -23.66
N SER A 26 -2.47 -5.20 -23.89
CA SER A 26 -2.57 -6.32 -22.94
C SER A 26 -1.27 -7.13 -22.89
N ALA A 27 -0.27 -6.77 -23.71
CA ALA A 27 1.07 -7.27 -23.57
C ALA A 27 1.71 -6.66 -22.31
N ARG A 28 1.46 -7.30 -21.16
CA ARG A 28 2.19 -7.14 -19.89
C ARG A 28 1.89 -5.89 -19.05
N LEU A 29 0.62 -5.56 -18.85
CA LEU A 29 0.21 -4.91 -17.60
C LEU A 29 0.16 -5.98 -16.51
N GLN A 30 1.31 -6.34 -15.91
CA GLN A 30 1.26 -7.06 -14.64
C GLN A 30 0.58 -6.13 -13.63
N ALA A 31 -0.49 -6.60 -12.99
CA ALA A 31 -1.18 -5.86 -11.96
C ALA A 31 -0.15 -5.46 -10.90
N ARG A 32 0.00 -4.14 -10.74
CA ARG A 32 0.75 -3.52 -9.67
C ARG A 32 -0.17 -3.55 -8.46
N ASP A 33 0.24 -4.26 -7.42
CA ASP A 33 -0.60 -4.50 -6.26
C ASP A 33 -0.06 -3.81 -5.02
N VAL A 34 -0.97 -3.41 -4.14
CA VAL A 34 -0.64 -2.85 -2.83
C VAL A 34 -0.35 -4.03 -1.92
N PHE A 35 0.87 -4.10 -1.40
CA PHE A 35 1.24 -5.16 -0.48
C PHE A 35 0.83 -4.80 0.95
N VAL A 36 -0.03 -5.63 1.54
CA VAL A 36 -0.59 -5.44 2.88
C VAL A 36 -0.24 -6.64 3.77
N PRO A 37 1.03 -6.76 4.20
CA PRO A 37 1.48 -7.93 4.95
C PRO A 37 0.92 -7.94 6.38
N PRO A 38 0.40 -9.07 6.88
CA PRO A 38 -0.08 -9.14 8.26
C PRO A 38 1.07 -8.95 9.24
N VAL A 39 0.86 -8.06 10.22
CA VAL A 39 1.79 -7.83 11.32
C VAL A 39 1.79 -9.03 12.27
N LEU A 40 2.97 -9.55 12.58
CA LEU A 40 3.19 -10.70 13.47
C LEU A 40 3.63 -10.27 14.88
N TYR A 41 4.33 -9.13 14.98
CA TYR A 41 4.74 -8.53 16.25
C TYR A 41 4.74 -7.00 16.12
N PRO A 42 4.24 -6.24 17.11
CA PRO A 42 3.72 -6.70 18.41
C PRO A 42 2.39 -7.45 18.29
N HIS A 43 2.08 -8.29 19.28
CA HIS A 43 0.83 -9.05 19.35
C HIS A 43 0.12 -8.81 20.70
N ALA A 44 -1.06 -9.40 20.86
CA ALA A 44 -1.80 -9.30 22.12
C ALA A 44 -0.94 -9.79 23.30
N GLY A 45 -0.90 -8.99 24.36
CA GLY A 45 -0.08 -9.25 25.55
C GLY A 45 1.38 -8.81 25.46
N THR A 46 1.84 -8.27 24.32
CA THR A 46 3.16 -7.63 24.25
C THR A 46 3.23 -6.42 25.18
N VAL A 47 4.39 -6.22 25.81
CA VAL A 47 4.70 -5.05 26.62
C VAL A 47 5.99 -4.42 26.07
N TRP A 48 5.92 -3.14 25.73
CA TRP A 48 7.08 -2.32 25.38
C TRP A 48 7.37 -1.33 26.51
N TYR A 49 8.63 -0.97 26.69
CA TYR A 49 9.03 0.09 27.60
C TYR A 49 9.55 1.29 26.81
N VAL A 50 9.19 2.50 27.26
CA VAL A 50 9.68 3.75 26.66
C VAL A 50 11.20 3.75 26.57
N GLY A 51 11.74 4.20 25.44
CA GLY A 51 13.18 4.28 25.19
C GLY A 51 13.85 2.95 24.80
N GLN A 52 13.13 1.83 24.81
CA GLN A 52 13.65 0.56 24.31
C GLN A 52 13.56 0.46 22.80
N TYR A 53 14.36 -0.46 22.25
CA TYR A 53 14.28 -0.86 20.85
C TYR A 53 13.56 -2.19 20.73
N HIS A 54 12.65 -2.29 19.77
CA HIS A 54 11.91 -3.52 19.47
C HIS A 54 11.90 -3.77 17.97
N ASN A 55 11.93 -5.04 17.56
CA ASN A 55 11.66 -5.39 16.17
C ASN A 55 10.15 -5.41 15.95
N VAL A 56 9.63 -4.65 15.00
CA VAL A 56 8.31 -4.89 14.42
C VAL A 56 8.49 -5.90 13.29
N THR A 57 7.63 -6.92 13.21
CA THR A 57 7.75 -8.01 12.22
C THR A 57 6.44 -8.29 11.52
N TRP A 58 6.50 -8.71 10.26
CA TRP A 58 5.34 -9.03 9.43
C TRP A 58 5.66 -10.16 8.45
N GLU A 59 4.63 -10.80 7.90
CA GLU A 59 4.76 -11.90 6.94
C GLU A 59 5.10 -11.37 5.53
N THR A 60 6.05 -11.99 4.83
CA THR A 60 6.46 -11.55 3.48
C THR A 60 6.25 -12.59 2.40
N LYS A 61 5.87 -13.81 2.77
CA LYS A 61 5.77 -14.95 1.85
C LYS A 61 4.87 -14.70 0.63
N ASP A 62 3.76 -13.99 0.82
CA ASP A 62 2.74 -13.75 -0.21
C ASP A 62 2.91 -12.40 -0.93
N ALA A 63 4.12 -11.85 -0.92
CA ALA A 63 4.46 -10.60 -1.59
C ALA A 63 4.21 -10.68 -3.12
N PRO A 64 3.45 -9.73 -3.70
CA PRO A 64 3.31 -9.62 -5.15
C PRO A 64 4.66 -9.42 -5.84
N VAL A 65 4.79 -9.91 -7.08
CA VAL A 65 6.01 -9.69 -7.89
C VAL A 65 6.20 -8.20 -8.23
N ASN A 66 5.10 -7.45 -8.39
CA ASN A 66 5.12 -6.03 -8.73
C ASN A 66 4.39 -5.22 -7.65
N ILE A 67 5.15 -4.66 -6.70
CA ILE A 67 4.64 -3.90 -5.56
C ILE A 67 4.76 -2.39 -5.83
N THR A 68 3.73 -1.63 -5.48
CA THR A 68 3.71 -0.16 -5.62
C THR A 68 4.20 0.58 -4.38
N ASN A 69 4.08 -0.04 -3.21
CA ASN A 69 4.40 0.50 -1.89
C ASN A 69 5.58 -0.24 -1.23
N SER A 70 6.67 -0.43 -1.97
CA SER A 70 7.85 -1.18 -1.46
C SER A 70 8.58 -0.48 -0.31
N LYS A 71 8.32 0.81 -0.11
CA LYS A 71 8.84 1.62 1.01
C LYS A 71 7.83 1.62 2.13
N GLY A 72 8.18 0.97 3.24
CA GLY A 72 7.31 0.86 4.41
C GLY A 72 7.40 2.08 5.32
N MET A 73 6.32 2.29 6.07
CA MET A 73 6.25 3.24 7.18
C MET A 73 5.47 2.60 8.33
N ILE A 74 5.88 2.89 9.56
CA ILE A 74 5.20 2.42 10.76
C ILE A 74 4.89 3.62 11.63
N TYR A 75 3.62 3.74 12.04
CA TYR A 75 3.18 4.73 13.01
C TYR A 75 2.62 4.03 14.24
N LEU A 76 2.86 4.62 15.41
CA LEU A 76 2.20 4.22 16.63
C LEU A 76 0.76 4.76 16.64
N ARG A 77 -0.14 3.98 17.20
CA ARG A 77 -1.55 4.32 17.40
C ARG A 77 -1.90 4.18 18.86
N ASN A 78 -2.71 5.10 19.35
CA ASN A 78 -3.29 5.04 20.68
C ASN A 78 -4.80 5.19 20.57
N ASN A 79 -5.54 4.29 21.23
CA ASN A 79 -7.00 4.33 21.26
C ASN A 79 -7.63 4.37 19.85
N GLY A 80 -7.01 3.66 18.89
CA GLY A 80 -7.44 3.59 17.50
C GLY A 80 -7.12 4.81 16.64
N LEU A 81 -6.49 5.85 17.18
CA LEU A 81 -6.09 7.04 16.45
C LEU A 81 -4.64 6.95 16.01
N ILE A 82 -4.37 7.36 14.76
CA ILE A 82 -3.01 7.57 14.25
C ILE A 82 -2.68 9.04 14.52
N GLU A 83 -1.64 9.29 15.30
CA GLU A 83 -1.05 10.62 15.42
C GLU A 83 0.17 10.70 14.51
N MET A 84 0.17 11.62 13.54
CA MET A 84 1.22 11.70 12.51
C MET A 84 2.58 12.18 13.06
N ASN A 85 2.65 12.60 14.31
CA ASN A 85 3.89 12.87 15.05
C ASN A 85 4.53 11.60 15.63
N GLU A 86 3.84 10.47 15.64
CA GLU A 86 4.32 9.22 16.24
C GLU A 86 4.81 8.23 15.18
N GLU A 87 5.65 8.70 14.25
CA GLU A 87 6.36 7.83 13.29
C GLU A 87 7.43 7.01 14.02
N LEU A 88 7.37 5.69 13.90
CA LEU A 88 8.34 4.77 14.51
C LEU A 88 9.49 4.41 13.56
N ALA A 89 9.20 4.29 12.26
CA ALA A 89 10.17 4.04 11.21
C ALA A 89 9.59 4.34 9.83
N SER A 90 10.42 4.76 8.89
CA SER A 90 10.03 4.99 7.50
C SER A 90 11.17 4.68 6.52
N GLY A 91 10.82 4.44 5.25
CA GLY A 91 11.77 4.28 4.15
C GLY A 91 12.48 2.92 4.06
N PHE A 92 12.19 2.01 4.98
CA PHE A 92 12.66 0.62 4.95
C PHE A 92 11.99 -0.17 3.81
N ASN A 93 12.60 -1.29 3.42
CA ASN A 93 12.01 -2.16 2.41
C ASN A 93 10.96 -3.07 3.06
N ILE A 94 9.72 -3.02 2.59
CA ILE A 94 8.62 -3.82 3.14
C ILE A 94 8.84 -5.34 2.95
N LEU A 95 9.76 -5.75 2.08
CA LEU A 95 10.11 -7.16 1.89
C LEU A 95 11.12 -7.68 2.92
N ASP A 96 11.68 -6.83 3.78
CA ASP A 96 12.65 -7.26 4.80
C ASP A 96 12.00 -8.06 5.94
N GLY A 97 10.66 -7.98 6.07
CA GLY A 97 9.87 -8.72 7.07
C GLY A 97 10.03 -8.23 8.50
N ARG A 98 10.93 -7.28 8.73
CA ARG A 98 11.12 -6.63 10.02
C ARG A 98 11.79 -5.27 9.89
N VAL A 99 11.58 -4.44 10.90
CA VAL A 99 12.38 -3.23 11.15
C VAL A 99 12.48 -3.01 12.65
N GLU A 100 13.64 -2.57 13.12
CA GLU A 100 13.81 -2.16 14.51
C GLU A 100 13.28 -0.73 14.69
N VAL A 101 12.51 -0.52 15.75
CA VAL A 101 11.91 0.77 16.09
C VAL A 101 12.32 1.17 17.50
N HIS A 102 12.43 2.47 17.73
CA HIS A 102 12.63 3.05 19.06
C HIS A 102 11.29 3.45 19.66
N VAL A 103 11.00 3.04 20.90
CA VAL A 103 9.73 3.36 21.56
C VAL A 103 9.75 4.83 22.00
N PRO A 104 8.84 5.68 21.47
CA PRO A 104 8.81 7.10 21.79
C PRO A 104 8.37 7.33 23.24
N ASN A 105 8.63 8.55 23.74
CA ASN A 105 8.22 8.95 25.08
C ASN A 105 6.72 9.25 25.13
N VAL A 106 5.91 8.22 25.33
CA VAL A 106 4.45 8.29 25.41
C VAL A 106 3.93 7.83 26.78
N PRO A 107 2.73 8.27 27.20
CA PRO A 107 2.16 7.84 28.47
C PRO A 107 1.99 6.32 28.56
N ALA A 108 2.13 5.75 29.75
CA ALA A 108 1.82 4.34 29.95
C ALA A 108 0.34 4.05 29.61
N GLY A 109 0.08 2.93 28.95
CA GLY A 109 -1.26 2.58 28.49
C GLY A 109 -1.31 1.19 27.85
N ASN A 110 -2.51 0.63 27.72
CA ASN A 110 -2.77 -0.72 27.24
C ASN A 110 -3.61 -0.77 25.95
N ASN A 111 -3.75 0.37 25.27
CA ASN A 111 -4.54 0.51 24.04
C ASN A 111 -3.69 0.99 22.86
N TYR A 112 -2.42 0.54 22.83
CA TYR A 112 -1.50 0.84 21.75
C TYR A 112 -1.60 -0.19 20.63
N SER A 113 -1.45 0.24 19.39
CA SER A 113 -1.24 -0.64 18.23
C SER A 113 -0.27 0.05 17.28
N ILE A 114 0.29 -0.67 16.32
CA ILE A 114 0.99 -0.03 15.20
C ILE A 114 0.14 -0.14 13.93
N VAL A 115 0.37 0.77 13.00
CA VAL A 115 -0.03 0.61 11.60
C VAL A 115 1.23 0.43 10.76
N LEU A 116 1.30 -0.67 10.01
CA LEU A 116 2.32 -0.87 8.98
C LEU A 116 1.71 -0.44 7.66
N PHE A 117 2.10 0.72 7.14
CA PHE A 117 1.54 1.26 5.91
C PHE A 117 1.85 0.35 4.71
N GLY A 118 0.87 -0.49 4.40
CA GLY A 118 0.69 -1.15 3.11
C GLY A 118 -0.50 -0.50 2.43
N ASP A 119 -1.65 -0.67 3.07
CA ASP A 119 -2.86 0.14 2.97
C ASP A 119 -3.07 0.91 4.29
N SER A 120 -4.09 1.77 4.37
CA SER A 120 -4.39 2.52 5.61
C SER A 120 -5.02 1.66 6.72
N GLY A 121 -5.10 0.33 6.58
CA GLY A 121 -5.87 -0.57 7.45
C GLY A 121 -5.06 -1.69 8.12
N ASN A 122 -3.76 -1.79 7.84
CA ASN A 122 -2.92 -2.89 8.30
C ASN A 122 -2.37 -2.67 9.71
N TYR A 123 -3.15 -3.08 10.68
CA TYR A 123 -2.89 -2.84 12.10
C TYR A 123 -2.38 -4.09 12.81
N SER A 124 -1.51 -3.90 13.80
CA SER A 124 -1.24 -4.95 14.78
C SER A 124 -2.43 -5.15 15.73
N PRO A 125 -2.47 -6.28 16.46
CA PRO A 125 -3.22 -6.36 17.70
C PRO A 125 -2.83 -5.27 18.70
N ILE A 126 -3.70 -5.05 19.70
CA ILE A 126 -3.45 -4.11 20.80
C ILE A 126 -2.39 -4.66 21.75
N PHE A 127 -1.50 -3.78 22.22
CA PHE A 127 -0.44 -4.06 23.18
C PHE A 127 -0.28 -2.93 24.20
N THR A 128 0.62 -3.14 25.17
CA THR A 128 0.88 -2.21 26.28
C THR A 128 2.21 -1.51 26.11
N ILE A 129 2.26 -0.21 26.40
CA ILE A 129 3.50 0.55 26.61
C ILE A 129 3.55 1.00 28.07
N LEU A 130 4.69 0.78 28.72
CA LEU A 130 5.00 1.25 30.08
C LEU A 130 6.18 2.23 30.05
N ALA A 131 6.29 3.04 31.11
CA ALA A 131 7.43 3.92 31.33
C ALA A 131 8.59 3.19 32.02
#